data_AF-A0A7C6K8L2-F1
#
_entry.id   AF-A0A7C6K8L2-F1
#
_cell.length_a   1.000
_cell.length_b   1.000
_cell.length_c   1.000
_cell.angle_alpha   90.00
_cell.angle_beta   90.00
_cell.angle_gamma   90.00
#
_symmetry.space_group_name_H-M   'P 1'
#
loop_
_entity.id
_entity.type
_entity.pdbx_description
1 polymer ?
#
loop_
_entity_poly.entity_id
_entity_poly.type
_entity_poly.pdbx_seq_one_letter_code
_entity_poly.pdbx_strand_id
1 'polypeptide(L)'
;MSTDQEQKPDTAKILETLKDFQLQTVDYVYRRLYEDCDAVKRFLVADEVGLGKTLVARGVIARMIDRLWQDPKRRIDIVYICANRDIARQNINRLNITGERDLELTTRLTLLPVNTQNLQNRRLNFVSFTPGTSFNLRSRGGIAEERALIYHILRQGGVIDSRTGPINLLQCGKGKDSWRSLLARYDTGRIDQGLAENYLAIVQQDKELLERIYALSNKFSYHRKHIPPTATFL
;
A
#
# COMPACT_ATOMS: atom_id res chain seq x y z
N MET A 1 -24.59 19.79 -7.11
CA MET A 1 -24.20 18.61 -6.31
C MET A 1 -23.21 19.12 -5.28
N SER A 2 -23.58 19.04 -4.00
CA SER A 2 -22.80 19.61 -2.89
C SER A 2 -21.40 19.04 -2.90
N THR A 3 -20.40 19.89 -3.12
CA THR A 3 -19.02 19.60 -2.71
C THR A 3 -19.03 19.60 -1.19
N ASP A 4 -19.11 18.41 -0.57
CA ASP A 4 -18.73 18.28 0.83
C ASP A 4 -17.28 18.75 0.92
N GLN A 5 -17.09 19.97 1.44
CA GLN A 5 -15.77 20.48 1.73
C GLN A 5 -15.21 19.60 2.84
N GLU A 6 -14.25 18.75 2.48
CA GLU A 6 -13.51 17.91 3.42
C GLU A 6 -12.95 18.80 4.54
N GLN A 7 -13.58 18.73 5.71
CA GLN A 7 -13.29 19.63 6.81
C GLN A 7 -11.96 19.22 7.44
N LYS A 8 -11.10 20.21 7.71
CA LYS A 8 -9.85 19.98 8.43
C LYS A 8 -10.16 19.34 9.80
N PRO A 9 -9.48 18.25 10.17
CA PRO A 9 -9.57 17.71 11.53
C PRO A 9 -9.21 18.75 12.59
N ASP A 10 -9.86 18.66 13.75
CA ASP A 10 -9.52 19.48 14.92
C ASP A 10 -8.25 18.95 15.59
N THR A 11 -7.12 19.37 15.04
CA THR A 11 -5.76 19.03 15.47
C THR A 11 -5.39 19.63 16.82
N ALA A 12 -5.90 20.82 17.15
CA ALA A 12 -5.67 21.48 18.43
C ALA A 12 -6.23 20.65 19.59
N LYS A 13 -7.48 20.21 19.47
CA LYS A 13 -8.12 19.34 20.46
C LYS A 13 -7.38 18.02 20.67
N ILE A 14 -6.74 17.48 19.64
CA ILE A 14 -5.93 16.26 19.77
C ILE A 14 -4.70 16.53 20.65
N LEU A 15 -4.00 17.63 20.42
CA LEU A 15 -2.81 18.00 21.19
C LEU A 15 -3.14 18.30 22.65
N GLU A 16 -4.29 18.93 22.93
CA GLU A 16 -4.77 19.20 24.30
C GLU A 16 -5.02 17.94 25.13
N THR A 17 -5.29 16.79 24.49
CA THR A 17 -5.48 15.52 25.21
C THR A 17 -4.18 14.82 25.63
N LEU A 18 -3.03 15.31 25.17
CA LEU A 18 -1.73 14.70 25.44
C LEU A 18 -1.18 15.15 26.80
N LYS A 19 -0.48 14.24 27.48
CA LYS A 19 0.28 14.58 28.69
C LYS A 19 1.53 15.38 28.32
N ASP A 20 2.06 16.15 29.27
CA ASP A 20 3.24 17.01 29.06
C ASP A 20 4.41 16.27 28.42
N PHE A 21 4.77 15.09 28.93
CA PHE A 21 5.86 14.29 28.35
C PHE A 21 5.55 13.77 26.94
N GLN A 22 4.28 13.50 26.62
CA GLN A 22 3.87 13.06 25.28
C GLN A 22 3.94 14.23 24.31
N LEU A 23 3.49 15.42 24.74
CA LEU A 23 3.56 16.64 23.96
C LEU A 23 5.02 17.03 23.70
N GLN A 24 5.90 16.93 24.69
CA GLN A 24 7.34 17.13 24.50
C GLN A 24 7.94 16.19 23.46
N THR A 25 7.57 14.91 23.47
CA THR A 25 8.01 13.95 22.44
C THR A 25 7.45 14.32 21.07
N VAL A 26 6.15 14.66 20.97
CA VAL A 26 5.55 15.14 19.71
C VAL A 26 6.29 16.34 19.16
N ASP A 27 6.62 17.29 20.04
CA ASP A 27 7.28 18.52 19.66
C ASP A 27 8.66 18.28 19.09
N TYR A 28 9.44 17.46 19.80
CA TYR A 28 10.77 17.07 19.38
C TYR A 28 10.75 16.31 18.04
N VAL A 29 9.86 15.32 17.89
CA VAL A 29 9.73 14.54 16.66
C VAL A 29 9.36 15.45 15.49
N TYR A 30 8.36 16.31 15.67
CA TYR A 30 7.92 17.23 14.62
C TYR A 30 9.04 18.18 14.18
N ARG A 31 9.78 18.75 15.14
CA ARG A 31 10.91 19.63 14.86
C ARG A 31 12.00 18.94 14.04
N ARG A 32 12.40 17.72 14.43
CA ARG A 32 13.39 16.90 13.71
C ARG A 32 12.95 16.53 12.30
N LEU A 33 11.65 16.41 12.05
CA LEU A 33 11.11 16.00 10.74
C LEU A 33 10.85 17.20 9.81
N TYR A 34 10.53 18.40 10.32
CA TYR A 34 9.98 19.49 9.51
C TYR A 34 10.59 20.88 9.72
N GLU A 35 11.26 21.16 10.84
CA GLU A 35 11.63 22.54 11.21
C GLU A 35 13.14 22.76 11.31
N ASP A 36 13.90 21.79 11.83
CA ASP A 36 15.33 21.94 12.01
C ASP A 36 16.06 22.09 10.66
N CYS A 37 17.12 22.91 10.64
CA CYS A 37 17.95 23.10 9.44
C CYS A 37 18.56 21.79 8.92
N ASP A 38 18.81 20.84 9.81
CA ASP A 38 19.32 19.49 9.53
C ASP A 38 18.22 18.41 9.65
N ALA A 39 16.97 18.75 9.29
CA ALA A 39 15.83 17.85 9.41
C ALA A 39 16.06 16.47 8.77
N VAL A 40 15.57 15.43 9.45
CA VAL A 40 15.69 14.04 9.05
C VAL A 40 14.41 13.53 8.41
N LYS A 41 14.53 12.53 7.54
CA LYS A 41 13.38 11.86 6.90
C LYS A 41 12.83 10.69 7.71
N ARG A 42 13.56 10.23 8.72
CA ARG A 42 13.24 9.04 9.53
C ARG A 42 13.55 9.32 10.99
N PHE A 43 12.64 8.95 11.87
CA PHE A 43 12.77 9.14 13.30
C PHE A 43 12.23 7.91 14.03
N LEU A 44 12.91 7.47 15.10
CA LEU A 44 12.50 6.34 15.94
C LEU A 44 12.13 6.84 17.34
N VAL A 45 10.89 6.59 17.75
CA VAL A 45 10.43 6.86 19.13
C VAL A 45 10.51 5.56 19.93
N ALA A 46 11.32 5.58 21.00
CA ALA A 46 11.62 4.41 21.81
C ALA A 46 11.39 4.67 23.30
N ASP A 47 10.14 4.92 23.73
CA ASP A 47 9.82 4.99 25.17
C ASP A 47 9.53 3.58 25.75
N GLU A 48 9.20 3.53 27.04
CA GLU A 48 8.67 2.33 27.69
C GLU A 48 7.27 1.91 27.15
N VAL A 49 6.93 0.65 27.40
CA VAL A 49 5.60 0.09 27.12
C VAL A 49 4.56 0.80 27.99
N GLY A 50 3.40 1.12 27.42
CA GLY A 50 2.31 1.77 28.17
C GLY A 50 2.39 3.31 28.24
N LEU A 51 3.50 3.93 27.83
CA LEU A 51 3.63 5.40 27.82
C LEU A 51 2.83 6.12 26.71
N GLY A 52 2.10 5.38 25.89
CA GLY A 52 1.18 5.95 24.92
C GLY A 52 1.82 6.36 23.59
N LYS A 53 2.72 5.54 23.03
CA LYS A 53 3.33 5.78 21.69
C LYS A 53 2.32 6.06 20.59
N THR A 54 1.17 5.40 20.64
CA THR A 54 0.07 5.63 19.70
C THR A 54 -0.49 7.05 19.83
N LEU A 55 -0.55 7.61 21.03
CA LEU A 55 -0.97 8.99 21.27
C LEU A 55 0.10 9.98 20.79
N VAL A 56 1.38 9.68 21.03
CA VAL A 56 2.49 10.47 20.47
C VAL A 56 2.42 10.48 18.95
N ALA A 57 2.27 9.32 18.30
CA ALA A 57 2.12 9.25 16.85
C ALA A 57 0.90 10.05 16.36
N ARG A 58 -0.23 9.96 17.05
CA ARG A 58 -1.43 10.77 16.73
C ARG A 58 -1.14 12.27 16.80
N GLY A 59 -0.42 12.74 17.81
CA GLY A 59 -0.02 14.15 17.95
C GLY A 59 0.93 14.61 16.85
N VAL A 60 1.90 13.78 16.47
CA VAL A 60 2.80 14.07 15.34
C VAL A 60 2.01 14.19 14.03
N ILE A 61 1.06 13.29 13.79
CA ILE A 61 0.20 13.35 12.61
C ILE A 61 -0.64 14.63 12.62
N ALA A 62 -1.20 15.03 13.77
CA ALA A 62 -1.96 16.27 13.89
C ALA A 62 -1.13 17.50 13.47
N ARG A 63 0.10 17.62 13.98
CA ARG A 63 1.05 18.70 13.62
C ARG A 63 1.41 18.69 12.13
N MET A 64 1.64 17.50 11.58
CA MET A 64 1.91 17.32 10.15
C MET A 64 0.73 17.78 9.30
N ILE A 65 -0.50 17.41 9.67
CA ILE A 65 -1.69 17.84 8.96
C ILE A 65 -1.82 19.36 9.03
N ASP A 66 -1.65 19.97 10.20
CA ASP A 66 -1.72 21.43 10.33
C ASP A 66 -0.82 22.17 9.35
N ARG A 67 0.43 21.70 9.22
CA ARG A 67 1.41 22.25 8.29
C ARG A 67 1.01 22.02 6.84
N LEU A 68 0.71 20.78 6.47
CA LEU A 68 0.44 20.41 5.08
C LEU A 68 -0.92 20.91 4.58
N TRP A 69 -1.87 21.16 5.49
CA TRP A 69 -3.18 21.71 5.16
C TRP A 69 -3.13 23.18 4.69
N GLN A 70 -2.00 23.86 4.88
CA GLN A 70 -1.80 25.23 4.39
C GLN A 70 -1.77 25.29 2.86
N ASP A 71 -1.39 24.21 2.18
CA ASP A 71 -1.43 24.10 0.72
C ASP A 71 -2.72 23.39 0.28
N PRO A 72 -3.71 24.11 -0.33
CA PRO A 72 -4.98 23.53 -0.76
C PRO A 72 -4.83 22.43 -1.82
N LYS A 73 -3.72 22.41 -2.57
CA LYS A 73 -3.47 21.42 -3.63
C LYS A 73 -2.77 20.17 -3.09
N ARG A 74 -2.33 20.19 -1.83
CA ARG A 74 -1.57 19.10 -1.22
C ARG A 74 -2.51 18.01 -0.71
N ARG A 75 -2.33 16.80 -1.26
CA ARG A 75 -2.85 15.55 -0.70
C ARG A 75 -1.91 15.04 0.40
N ILE A 76 -2.51 14.47 1.45
CA ILE A 76 -1.81 13.91 2.61
C ILE A 76 -2.18 12.43 2.70
N ASP A 77 -1.20 11.57 2.47
CA ASP A 77 -1.36 10.12 2.62
C ASP A 77 -0.55 9.64 3.82
N ILE A 78 -1.23 9.02 4.78
CA ILE A 78 -0.63 8.50 6.00
C ILE A 78 -0.68 6.99 5.92
N VAL A 79 0.48 6.36 6.03
CA VAL A 79 0.61 4.90 5.95
C VAL A 79 0.96 4.32 7.32
N TYR A 80 0.06 3.54 7.91
CA TYR A 80 0.28 2.84 9.17
C TYR A 80 0.55 1.35 8.93
N ILE A 81 1.67 0.82 9.44
CA ILE A 81 2.03 -0.60 9.29
C ILE A 81 2.04 -1.26 10.66
N CYS A 82 1.24 -2.32 10.86
CA CYS A 82 1.12 -3.02 12.14
C CYS A 82 1.25 -4.54 11.99
N ALA A 83 2.05 -5.19 12.83
CA ALA A 83 2.30 -6.63 12.75
C ALA A 83 1.02 -7.51 12.89
N ASN A 84 0.00 -7.07 13.65
CA ASN A 84 -1.17 -7.87 13.99
C ASN A 84 -2.49 -7.13 13.68
N ARG A 85 -3.43 -7.81 13.00
CA ARG A 85 -4.76 -7.30 12.64
C ARG A 85 -5.65 -6.97 13.83
N ASP A 86 -5.58 -7.77 14.90
CA ASP A 86 -6.46 -7.60 16.06
C ASP A 86 -6.10 -6.33 16.84
N ILE A 87 -4.80 -6.07 16.96
CA ILE A 87 -4.24 -4.85 17.58
C ILE A 87 -4.41 -3.65 16.64
N ALA A 88 -4.36 -3.87 15.31
CA ALA A 88 -4.49 -2.81 14.33
C ALA A 88 -5.81 -2.05 14.48
N ARG A 89 -6.96 -2.72 14.59
CA ARG A 89 -8.27 -2.03 14.72
C ARG A 89 -8.31 -1.06 15.89
N GLN A 90 -7.80 -1.47 17.06
CA GLN A 90 -7.81 -0.64 18.25
C GLN A 90 -6.85 0.55 18.12
N ASN A 91 -5.64 0.32 17.58
CA ASN A 91 -4.67 1.38 17.37
C ASN A 91 -5.13 2.36 16.29
N ILE A 92 -5.72 1.87 15.20
CA ILE A 92 -6.28 2.67 14.11
C ILE A 92 -7.39 3.57 14.64
N ASN A 93 -8.33 3.05 15.43
CA ASN A 93 -9.37 3.89 16.03
C ASN A 93 -8.81 5.00 16.94
N ARG A 94 -7.63 4.80 17.53
CA ARG A 94 -6.94 5.82 18.34
C ARG A 94 -6.11 6.78 17.49
N LEU A 95 -5.57 6.33 16.35
CA LEU A 95 -4.74 7.13 15.43
C LEU A 95 -5.57 7.91 14.42
N ASN A 96 -6.74 7.40 14.05
CA ASN A 96 -7.56 7.97 13.00
C ASN A 96 -8.23 9.26 13.50
N ILE A 97 -7.80 10.34 12.88
CA ILE A 97 -8.21 11.72 13.17
C ILE A 97 -9.13 12.28 12.10
N THR A 98 -9.39 11.50 11.04
CA THR A 98 -10.30 11.89 9.94
C THR A 98 -11.77 11.75 10.34
N GLY A 99 -12.07 11.04 11.44
CA GLY A 99 -13.46 10.74 11.86
C GLY A 99 -14.16 9.70 10.98
N GLU A 100 -13.64 9.43 9.77
CA GLU A 100 -14.17 8.45 8.86
C GLU A 100 -13.62 7.05 9.15
N ARG A 101 -14.52 6.10 9.42
CA ARG A 101 -14.18 4.71 9.77
C ARG A 101 -13.68 3.88 8.58
N ASP A 102 -13.75 4.40 7.35
CA ASP A 102 -14.05 3.53 6.21
C ASP A 102 -12.88 3.10 5.32
N LEU A 103 -11.69 3.70 5.39
CA LEU A 103 -10.65 3.35 4.40
C LEU A 103 -9.68 2.25 4.80
N GLU A 104 -9.71 1.76 6.04
CA GLU A 104 -8.41 1.50 6.62
C GLU A 104 -8.19 0.20 7.41
N LEU A 105 -8.60 -0.96 6.89
CA LEU A 105 -8.22 -2.23 7.52
C LEU A 105 -7.73 -3.34 6.58
N THR A 106 -7.83 -3.17 5.27
CA THR A 106 -7.85 -4.35 4.38
C THR A 106 -7.27 -4.16 2.99
N THR A 107 -6.60 -3.05 2.67
CA THR A 107 -5.86 -2.99 1.39
C THR A 107 -4.57 -3.80 1.52
N ARG A 108 -4.40 -4.83 0.68
CA ARG A 108 -3.09 -5.47 0.51
C ARG A 108 -2.18 -4.45 -0.19
N LEU A 109 -0.95 -4.28 0.28
CA LEU A 109 0.01 -3.33 -0.33
C LEU A 109 0.20 -3.61 -1.83
N THR A 110 0.25 -4.89 -2.21
CA THR A 110 0.32 -5.37 -3.60
C THR A 110 -0.86 -4.94 -4.48
N LEU A 111 -2.02 -4.66 -3.88
CA LEU A 111 -3.23 -4.18 -4.56
C LEU A 111 -3.44 -2.67 -4.38
N LEU A 112 -2.48 -1.94 -3.81
CA LEU A 112 -2.57 -0.49 -3.70
C LEU A 112 -2.87 0.19 -5.06
N PRO A 113 -2.24 -0.20 -6.20
CA PRO A 113 -2.47 0.46 -7.48
C PRO A 113 -3.92 0.47 -7.96
N VAL A 114 -4.76 -0.48 -7.55
CA VAL A 114 -6.18 -0.53 -7.95
C VAL A 114 -7.13 0.08 -6.92
N ASN A 115 -6.60 0.45 -5.75
CA ASN A 115 -7.36 1.09 -4.69
C ASN A 115 -7.06 2.60 -4.60
N THR A 116 -6.12 3.13 -5.39
CA THR A 116 -5.74 4.55 -5.31
C THR A 116 -6.85 5.50 -5.74
N GLN A 117 -7.75 5.13 -6.66
CA GLN A 117 -8.83 6.02 -7.08
C GLN A 117 -9.70 6.51 -5.91
N ASN A 118 -9.94 5.64 -4.92
CA ASN A 118 -10.63 6.03 -3.69
C ASN A 118 -9.82 7.01 -2.84
N LEU A 119 -8.48 6.97 -2.94
CA LEU A 119 -7.55 7.86 -2.26
C LEU A 119 -7.38 9.20 -3.01
N GLN A 120 -7.47 9.20 -4.34
CA GLN A 120 -7.29 10.40 -5.18
C GLN A 120 -8.41 11.43 -4.97
N ASN A 121 -9.61 10.97 -4.60
CA ASN A 121 -10.77 11.82 -4.38
C ASN A 121 -10.80 12.48 -2.99
N ARG A 122 -9.78 12.23 -2.16
CA ARG A 122 -9.69 12.74 -0.79
C ARG A 122 -8.37 13.46 -0.58
N ARG A 123 -8.42 14.57 0.15
CA ARG A 123 -7.26 15.35 0.55
C ARG A 123 -6.49 14.65 1.66
N LEU A 124 -7.18 13.94 2.55
CA LEU A 124 -6.55 13.22 3.66
C LEU A 124 -6.89 11.73 3.62
N ASN A 125 -5.87 10.92 3.41
CA ASN A 125 -5.96 9.48 3.41
C ASN A 125 -5.21 8.90 4.60
N PHE A 126 -5.87 8.03 5.34
CA PHE A 126 -5.25 7.14 6.30
C PHE A 126 -5.33 5.76 5.64
N VAL A 127 -4.18 5.12 5.35
CA VAL A 127 -4.05 3.75 4.83
C VAL A 127 -3.27 2.85 5.81
N SER A 128 -3.87 1.73 6.22
CA SER A 128 -3.25 0.79 7.16
C SER A 128 -2.97 -0.57 6.52
N PHE A 129 -1.80 -1.10 6.85
CA PHE A 129 -1.33 -2.39 6.39
C PHE A 129 -1.01 -3.29 7.55
N THR A 130 -1.41 -4.55 7.42
CA THR A 130 -1.05 -5.60 8.35
C THR A 130 -0.21 -6.64 7.60
N PRO A 131 1.12 -6.76 7.85
CA PRO A 131 1.99 -7.68 7.14
C PRO A 131 1.52 -9.13 7.25
N GLY A 132 0.94 -9.52 8.39
CA GLY A 132 0.34 -10.84 8.62
C GLY A 132 -0.83 -11.20 7.69
N THR A 133 -1.30 -10.30 6.84
CA THR A 133 -2.18 -10.63 5.70
C THR A 133 -1.77 -9.98 4.37
N SER A 134 -1.04 -8.86 4.40
CA SER A 134 -0.56 -8.16 3.20
C SER A 134 0.69 -8.80 2.60
N PHE A 135 1.52 -9.42 3.43
CA PHE A 135 2.73 -10.17 3.06
C PHE A 135 2.64 -11.64 3.44
N ASN A 136 1.51 -12.11 3.98
CA ASN A 136 1.37 -13.50 4.39
C ASN A 136 1.22 -14.40 3.17
N LEU A 137 2.38 -14.85 2.71
CA LEU A 137 2.65 -15.90 1.74
C LEU A 137 2.18 -17.27 2.28
N ARG A 138 0.94 -17.39 2.80
CA ARG A 138 0.33 -18.70 3.12
C ARG A 138 0.42 -19.64 1.91
N SER A 139 0.45 -19.06 0.71
CA SER A 139 0.94 -19.65 -0.53
C SER A 139 2.01 -18.75 -1.14
N ARG A 140 3.11 -19.32 -1.65
CA ARG A 140 4.16 -18.57 -2.37
C ARG A 140 3.63 -17.80 -3.59
N GLY A 141 2.54 -18.25 -4.21
CA GLY A 141 2.00 -17.67 -5.44
C GLY A 141 1.04 -16.47 -5.29
N GLY A 142 0.81 -15.94 -4.09
CA GLY A 142 -0.15 -14.84 -3.87
C GLY A 142 -1.61 -15.16 -4.25
N ILE A 143 -2.48 -14.14 -4.28
CA ILE A 143 -3.88 -14.29 -4.73
C ILE A 143 -4.03 -14.03 -6.24
N ALA A 144 -5.12 -14.50 -6.83
CA ALA A 144 -5.33 -14.40 -8.26
C ALA A 144 -5.43 -12.94 -8.73
N GLU A 145 -6.01 -12.07 -7.91
CA GLU A 145 -6.20 -10.65 -8.20
C GLU A 145 -4.86 -9.91 -8.28
N GLU A 146 -3.88 -10.25 -7.43
CA GLU A 146 -2.51 -9.72 -7.48
C GLU A 146 -1.81 -10.14 -8.77
N ARG A 147 -1.91 -11.43 -9.13
CA ARG A 147 -1.30 -11.93 -10.36
C ARG A 147 -1.94 -11.34 -11.61
N ALA A 148 -3.25 -11.08 -11.58
CA ALA A 148 -3.93 -10.42 -12.68
C ALA A 148 -3.45 -8.97 -12.83
N LEU A 149 -3.30 -8.23 -11.72
CA LEU A 149 -2.72 -6.89 -11.72
C LEU A 149 -1.33 -6.89 -12.35
N ILE A 150 -0.45 -7.79 -11.90
CA ILE A 150 0.90 -7.93 -12.45
C ILE A 150 0.85 -8.25 -13.95
N TYR A 151 0.00 -9.17 -14.39
CA TYR A 151 -0.16 -9.50 -15.81
C TYR A 151 -0.52 -8.25 -16.63
N HIS A 152 -1.49 -7.46 -16.18
CA HIS A 152 -1.93 -6.29 -16.92
C HIS A 152 -0.86 -5.19 -16.96
N ILE A 153 -0.16 -4.94 -15.84
CA ILE A 153 0.93 -3.96 -15.79
C ILE A 153 2.08 -4.38 -16.73
N LEU A 154 2.56 -5.63 -16.61
CA LEU A 154 3.66 -6.13 -17.45
C LEU A 154 3.29 -6.15 -18.94
N ARG A 155 2.04 -6.48 -19.27
CA ARG A 155 1.55 -6.46 -20.65
C ARG A 155 1.47 -5.04 -21.21
N GLN A 156 0.97 -4.08 -20.43
CA GLN A 156 0.90 -2.68 -20.83
C GLN A 156 2.29 -2.07 -21.04
N GLY A 157 3.25 -2.43 -20.18
CA GLY A 157 4.65 -2.01 -20.31
C GLY A 157 5.47 -2.75 -21.36
N GLY A 158 4.87 -3.64 -22.15
CA GLY A 158 5.56 -4.41 -23.19
C GLY A 158 6.55 -5.46 -22.68
N VAL A 159 6.55 -5.75 -21.37
CA VAL A 159 7.44 -6.76 -20.76
C VAL A 159 6.98 -8.17 -21.13
N ILE A 160 5.67 -8.39 -21.23
CA ILE A 160 5.08 -9.67 -21.67
C ILE A 160 4.05 -9.44 -22.78
N ASP A 161 3.81 -10.46 -23.60
CA ASP A 161 2.76 -10.46 -24.61
C ASP A 161 1.49 -11.18 -24.14
N SER A 162 0.47 -11.23 -25.00
CA SER A 162 -0.80 -11.91 -24.75
C SER A 162 -0.84 -13.39 -25.18
N ARG A 163 0.32 -14.01 -25.44
CA ARG A 163 0.38 -15.44 -25.77
C ARG A 163 0.11 -16.29 -24.54
N THR A 164 -0.09 -17.58 -24.79
CA THR A 164 -0.46 -18.56 -23.76
C THR A 164 0.59 -18.70 -22.65
N GLY A 165 1.87 -18.48 -22.96
CA GLY A 165 2.98 -18.59 -22.01
C GLY A 165 2.85 -17.66 -20.80
N PRO A 166 2.88 -16.33 -20.98
CA PRO A 166 2.71 -15.38 -19.88
C PRO A 166 1.38 -15.53 -19.14
N ILE A 167 0.29 -15.83 -19.85
CA ILE A 167 -1.02 -16.10 -19.23
C ILE A 167 -0.92 -17.30 -18.28
N ASN A 168 -0.33 -18.41 -18.70
CA ASN A 168 -0.22 -19.62 -17.88
C ASN A 168 0.79 -19.45 -16.74
N LEU A 169 1.87 -18.68 -16.95
CA LEU A 169 2.87 -18.38 -15.93
C LEU A 169 2.24 -17.79 -14.66
N LEU A 170 1.32 -16.83 -14.84
CA LEU A 170 0.63 -16.15 -13.74
C LEU A 170 -0.67 -16.85 -13.30
N GLN A 171 -1.03 -17.99 -13.90
CA GLN A 171 -2.23 -18.75 -13.51
C GLN A 171 -2.09 -19.38 -12.10
N CYS A 172 -0.89 -19.92 -11.80
CA CYS A 172 -0.61 -20.76 -10.64
C CYS A 172 -1.70 -21.84 -10.44
N GLY A 173 -2.25 -21.99 -9.23
CA GLY A 173 -3.27 -23.00 -8.91
C GLY A 173 -4.72 -22.66 -9.34
N LYS A 174 -4.96 -21.53 -10.02
CA LYS A 174 -6.31 -21.16 -10.47
C LYS A 174 -6.72 -22.00 -11.69
N GLY A 175 -8.00 -22.37 -11.77
CA GLY A 175 -8.54 -23.09 -12.92
C GLY A 175 -8.37 -22.32 -14.23
N LYS A 176 -8.13 -23.05 -15.33
CA LYS A 176 -7.82 -22.49 -16.65
C LYS A 176 -8.82 -21.43 -17.11
N ASP A 177 -10.11 -21.76 -17.06
CA ASP A 177 -11.18 -20.92 -17.58
C ASP A 177 -11.53 -19.78 -16.63
N SER A 178 -11.47 -20.03 -15.32
CA SER A 178 -11.69 -18.99 -14.30
C SER A 178 -10.56 -17.97 -14.26
N TRP A 179 -9.32 -18.38 -14.57
CA TRP A 179 -8.19 -17.47 -14.72
C TRP A 179 -8.32 -16.58 -15.95
N ARG A 180 -8.58 -17.16 -17.13
CA ARG A 180 -8.79 -16.39 -18.36
C ARG A 180 -9.98 -15.43 -18.23
N SER A 181 -11.07 -15.88 -17.60
CA SER A 181 -12.24 -15.05 -17.33
C SER A 181 -11.96 -13.91 -16.35
N LEU A 182 -10.98 -14.06 -15.45
CA LEU A 182 -10.53 -12.98 -14.57
C LEU A 182 -9.73 -11.94 -15.37
N LEU A 183 -8.76 -12.37 -16.17
CA LEU A 183 -7.96 -11.46 -17.00
C LEU A 183 -8.82 -10.68 -18.00
N ALA A 184 -9.82 -11.33 -18.61
CA ALA A 184 -10.70 -10.68 -19.58
C ALA A 184 -11.62 -9.62 -18.97
N ARG A 185 -12.00 -9.79 -17.69
CA ARG A 185 -12.92 -8.88 -16.97
C ARG A 185 -12.18 -7.89 -16.06
N TYR A 186 -10.85 -7.90 -16.06
CA TYR A 186 -10.06 -7.05 -15.18
C TYR A 186 -10.20 -5.59 -15.62
N ASP A 187 -10.60 -4.73 -14.69
CA ASP A 187 -10.75 -3.29 -14.96
C ASP A 187 -9.38 -2.60 -14.90
N THR A 188 -8.69 -2.55 -16.04
CA THR A 188 -7.38 -1.89 -16.15
C THR A 188 -7.47 -0.37 -15.99
N GLY A 189 -8.66 0.23 -16.15
CA GLY A 189 -8.87 1.66 -15.95
C GLY A 189 -8.69 2.10 -14.49
N ARG A 190 -8.73 1.15 -13.54
CA ARG A 190 -8.51 1.40 -12.11
C ARG A 190 -7.04 1.45 -11.70
N ILE A 191 -6.14 1.02 -12.56
CA ILE A 191 -4.71 0.93 -12.22
C ILE A 191 -4.10 2.33 -12.21
N ASP A 192 -3.51 2.72 -11.08
CA ASP A 192 -2.74 3.94 -10.93
C ASP A 192 -1.54 3.94 -11.89
N GLN A 193 -1.53 4.86 -12.85
CA GLN A 193 -0.50 4.94 -13.88
C GLN A 193 0.88 5.21 -13.29
N GLY A 194 0.98 6.13 -12.31
CA GLY A 194 2.26 6.47 -11.69
C GLY A 194 2.87 5.29 -10.93
N LEU A 195 2.06 4.52 -10.20
CA LEU A 195 2.55 3.30 -9.53
C LEU A 195 2.91 2.20 -10.55
N ALA A 196 2.12 2.03 -11.62
CA ALA A 196 2.39 1.05 -12.66
C ALA A 196 3.69 1.36 -13.41
N GLU A 197 3.91 2.61 -13.79
CA GLU A 197 5.13 3.08 -14.46
C GLU A 197 6.37 2.91 -13.58
N ASN A 198 6.28 3.28 -12.29
CA ASN A 198 7.39 3.08 -11.35
C ASN A 198 7.70 1.59 -11.15
N TYR A 199 6.66 0.75 -11.03
CA TYR A 199 6.83 -0.70 -10.94
C TYR A 199 7.51 -1.26 -12.21
N LEU A 200 7.05 -0.85 -13.39
CA LEU A 200 7.64 -1.24 -14.67
C LEU A 200 9.09 -0.81 -14.78
N ALA A 201 9.43 0.42 -14.39
CA ALA A 201 10.80 0.92 -14.42
C ALA A 201 11.73 0.05 -13.56
N ILE A 202 11.29 -0.35 -12.37
CA ILE A 202 12.05 -1.25 -11.49
C ILE A 202 12.21 -2.63 -12.15
N VAL A 203 11.12 -3.22 -12.67
CA VAL A 203 11.17 -4.53 -13.33
C VAL A 203 12.08 -4.52 -14.56
N GLN A 204 12.03 -3.46 -15.37
CA GLN A 204 12.83 -3.32 -16.58
C GLN A 204 14.33 -3.11 -16.30
N GLN A 205 14.69 -2.58 -15.13
CA GLN A 205 16.08 -2.44 -14.70
C GLN A 205 16.67 -3.77 -14.19
N ASP A 206 15.83 -4.71 -13.77
CA ASP A 206 16.25 -6.02 -13.25
C ASP A 206 16.37 -7.05 -14.38
N LYS A 207 17.58 -7.15 -14.95
CA LYS A 207 17.88 -8.08 -16.06
C LYS A 207 17.66 -9.54 -15.68
N GLU A 208 18.03 -9.94 -14.46
CA GLU A 208 17.88 -11.33 -14.02
C GLU A 208 16.40 -11.71 -13.93
N LEU A 209 15.57 -10.81 -13.38
CA LEU A 209 14.13 -11.00 -13.33
C LEU A 209 13.51 -11.11 -14.74
N LEU A 210 13.91 -10.24 -15.68
CA LEU A 210 13.42 -10.30 -17.06
C LEU A 210 13.76 -11.62 -17.75
N GLU A 211 15.01 -12.06 -17.65
CA GLU A 211 15.45 -13.36 -18.21
C GLU A 211 14.62 -14.51 -17.64
N ARG A 212 14.36 -14.50 -16.33
CA ARG A 212 13.49 -15.49 -15.67
C ARG A 212 12.06 -15.43 -16.18
N ILE A 213 11.47 -14.24 -16.35
CA ILE A 213 10.11 -14.06 -16.89
C ILE A 213 10.00 -14.66 -18.30
N TYR A 214 10.97 -14.37 -19.17
CA TYR A 214 10.98 -14.86 -20.55
C TYR A 214 11.16 -16.37 -20.63
N ALA A 215 12.15 -16.91 -19.91
CA ALA A 215 12.41 -18.34 -19.86
C ALA A 215 11.19 -19.12 -19.34
N LEU A 216 10.55 -18.62 -18.28
CA LEU A 216 9.36 -19.26 -17.73
C LEU A 216 8.16 -19.14 -18.68
N SER A 217 7.95 -17.99 -19.30
CA SER A 217 6.87 -17.80 -20.28
C SER A 217 6.98 -18.79 -21.46
N ASN A 218 8.19 -19.07 -21.94
CA ASN A 218 8.43 -20.12 -22.94
C ASN A 218 8.12 -21.52 -22.40
N LYS A 219 8.52 -21.83 -21.16
CA LYS A 219 8.26 -23.13 -20.51
C LYS A 219 6.77 -23.41 -20.28
N PHE A 220 5.98 -22.36 -20.04
CA PHE A 220 4.53 -22.41 -19.80
C PHE A 220 3.68 -22.17 -21.06
N SER A 221 4.28 -22.20 -22.25
CA SER A 221 3.61 -22.05 -23.56
C SER A 221 2.42 -22.99 -23.78
N TYR A 222 2.45 -24.17 -23.15
CA TYR A 222 1.35 -25.13 -23.13
C TYR A 222 0.76 -25.26 -21.72
N HIS A 223 -0.57 -25.41 -21.64
CA HIS A 223 -1.25 -25.63 -20.37
C HIS A 223 -0.79 -26.96 -19.74
N ARG A 224 -0.41 -26.93 -18.47
CA ARG A 224 0.00 -28.13 -17.72
C ARG A 224 -0.95 -28.33 -16.54
N LYS A 225 -1.45 -29.56 -16.38
CA LYS A 225 -2.29 -29.94 -15.22
C LYS A 225 -1.48 -29.93 -13.90
N HIS A 226 -0.15 -30.08 -13.98
CA HIS A 226 0.77 -30.05 -12.85
C HIS A 226 1.94 -29.08 -13.11
N ILE A 227 2.32 -28.30 -12.09
CA ILE A 227 3.48 -27.42 -12.13
C ILE A 227 4.74 -28.29 -12.05
N PRO A 228 5.71 -28.16 -12.97
CA PRO A 228 6.94 -28.95 -12.91
C PRO A 228 7.73 -28.63 -11.62
N PRO A 229 8.32 -29.62 -10.92
CA PRO A 229 8.95 -29.44 -9.62
C PRO A 229 10.12 -28.44 -9.61
N THR A 230 10.75 -28.18 -10.77
CA THR A 230 11.77 -27.15 -10.96
C THR A 230 11.25 -25.70 -10.97
N ALA A 231 9.93 -25.49 -10.95
CA ALA A 231 9.31 -24.16 -10.90
C ALA A 231 8.86 -23.75 -9.48
N THR A 232 9.24 -24.51 -8.45
CA THR A 232 8.82 -24.32 -7.04
C THR A 232 9.55 -23.18 -6.32
N PHE A 233 10.45 -22.46 -7.01
CA PHE A 233 11.23 -21.35 -6.46
C PHE A 233 10.66 -19.95 -6.80
N LEU A 234 9.37 -19.88 -7.15
CA LEU A 234 8.60 -18.63 -7.05
C LEU A 234 8.24 -18.37 -5.59
#